data_AF-A0A2E0PT75-F1
#
_entry.id   AF-A0A2E0PT75-F1
#
_cell.length_a   1.000
_cell.length_b   1.000
_cell.length_c   1.000
_cell.angle_alpha   90.00
_cell.angle_beta   90.00
_cell.angle_gamma   90.00
#
_symmetry.space_group_name_H-M   'P 1'
#
loop_
_entity.id
_entity.type
_entity.pdbx_description
1 polymer ?
#
loop_
_entity_poly.entity_id
_entity_poly.type
_entity_poly.pdbx_seq_one_letter_code
_entity_poly.pdbx_strand_id
1 'polypeptide(L)' 'YCAGPNHVLPTARTARFSSPLGVYDFQKKSSIVKCSRDSIKEIAETASTLAREEGLTAHARSAEFRLNSE' A
#
# COMPACT_ATOMS: atom_id res chain seq x y z
N TYR A 1 -0.75 -32.10 -18.91
CA TYR A 1 -1.72 -31.30 -19.70
C TYR A 1 -3.06 -31.10 -19.00
N CYS A 2 -3.67 -32.11 -18.37
CA CYS A 2 -5.02 -32.01 -17.80
C CYS A 2 -5.09 -31.96 -16.25
N ALA A 3 -3.96 -31.86 -15.55
CA ALA A 3 -3.94 -31.94 -14.09
C ALA A 3 -4.48 -30.68 -13.38
N GLY A 4 -4.65 -29.55 -14.10
CA GLY A 4 -5.16 -28.28 -13.56
C GLY A 4 -4.13 -27.13 -13.51
N PRO A 5 -2.86 -27.33 -13.11
CA PRO A 5 -1.87 -26.25 -13.05
C PRO A 5 -1.56 -25.62 -14.41
N ASN A 6 -1.18 -24.34 -14.39
CA ASN A 6 -0.78 -23.62 -15.59
C ASN A 6 0.66 -23.96 -15.98
N HIS A 7 0.89 -24.34 -17.24
CA HIS A 7 2.23 -24.65 -17.77
C HIS A 7 2.99 -23.41 -18.27
N VAL A 8 2.39 -22.23 -18.23
CA VAL A 8 3.09 -20.96 -18.49
C VAL A 8 3.84 -20.59 -17.21
N LEU A 9 5.13 -20.95 -17.20
CA LEU A 9 6.00 -20.85 -16.04
C LEU A 9 7.12 -19.83 -16.24
N PRO A 10 7.64 -19.22 -15.15
CA PRO A 10 8.82 -18.38 -15.19
C PRO A 10 10.07 -19.17 -15.64
N THR A 11 10.84 -18.63 -16.59
CA THR A 11 12.06 -19.25 -17.13
C THR A 11 13.31 -18.49 -16.69
N ALA A 12 14.50 -18.86 -17.18
CA ALA A 12 15.77 -18.19 -16.84
C ALA A 12 16.02 -18.05 -15.30
N ARG A 13 15.60 -19.06 -14.53
CA ARG A 13 15.69 -19.13 -13.05
C ARG A 13 14.88 -18.06 -12.28
N THR A 14 13.94 -17.37 -12.93
CA THR A 14 13.08 -16.35 -12.28
C THR A 14 12.05 -16.94 -11.32
N ALA A 15 11.84 -18.27 -11.33
CA ALA A 15 10.98 -18.97 -10.37
C ALA A 15 11.38 -18.77 -8.88
N ARG A 16 12.56 -18.19 -8.59
CA ARG A 16 12.93 -17.76 -7.23
C ARG A 16 12.10 -16.58 -6.69
N PHE A 17 11.52 -15.78 -7.57
CA PHE A 17 10.77 -14.56 -7.20
C PHE A 17 9.52 -14.30 -8.05
N SER A 18 9.24 -15.14 -9.04
CA SER A 18 8.04 -15.07 -9.88
C SER A 18 7.20 -16.34 -9.74
N SER A 19 5.88 -16.18 -9.83
CA SER A 19 4.92 -17.27 -9.78
C SER A 19 4.54 -17.76 -11.20
N PRO A 20 4.03 -19.00 -11.35
CA PRO A 20 3.31 -19.43 -12.54
C PRO A 20 2.18 -18.47 -12.92
N LEU A 21 1.86 -18.36 -14.21
CA LEU A 21 0.70 -17.59 -14.66
C LEU A 21 -0.58 -18.13 -14.01
N GLY A 22 -1.32 -17.27 -13.32
CA GLY A 22 -2.55 -17.59 -12.62
C GLY A 22 -3.58 -16.49 -12.76
N VAL A 23 -4.70 -16.65 -12.05
CA VAL A 23 -5.82 -15.70 -12.10
C VAL A 23 -5.42 -14.31 -11.61
N TYR A 24 -4.46 -14.21 -10.70
CA TYR A 24 -4.01 -12.93 -10.13
C TYR A 24 -3.26 -12.04 -11.14
N ASP A 25 -2.65 -12.61 -12.18
CA ASP A 25 -1.99 -11.84 -13.24
C ASP A 25 -2.97 -11.00 -14.07
N PHE A 26 -4.26 -11.35 -14.01
CA PHE A 26 -5.36 -10.65 -14.69
C PHE A 26 -6.17 -9.76 -13.74
N GLN A 27 -5.72 -9.60 -12.49
CA GLN A 27 -6.37 -8.78 -11.49
C GLN A 27 -5.46 -7.62 -11.07
N LYS A 28 -6.07 -6.50 -10.69
CA LYS A 28 -5.36 -5.40 -10.01
C LYS A 28 -5.81 -5.37 -8.55
N LYS A 29 -4.85 -5.41 -7.63
CA LYS A 29 -5.13 -5.32 -6.19
C LYS A 29 -4.96 -3.87 -5.73
N SER A 30 -6.03 -3.27 -5.22
CA SER A 30 -6.02 -1.91 -4.67
C SER A 30 -6.36 -1.95 -3.19
N SER A 31 -5.61 -1.19 -2.38
CA SER A 31 -5.92 -0.98 -0.96
C SER A 31 -6.78 0.27 -0.80
N ILE A 32 -7.83 0.19 0.01
CA ILE A 32 -8.70 1.31 0.35
C ILE A 32 -8.61 1.53 1.85
N VAL A 33 -8.27 2.76 2.25
CA VAL A 33 -8.18 3.17 3.66
C VAL A 33 -9.13 4.34 3.88
N LYS A 34 -9.95 4.26 4.93
CA LYS A 34 -10.85 5.32 5.37
C LYS A 34 -10.51 5.65 6.82
N CYS A 35 -10.27 6.93 7.11
CA CYS A 35 -10.01 7.41 8.46
C CYS A 35 -11.24 8.15 8.98
N SER A 36 -11.72 7.77 10.17
CA SER A 36 -12.66 8.57 10.95
C SER A 36 -11.92 9.71 11.65
N ARG A 37 -12.66 10.69 12.19
CA ARG A 37 -12.07 11.77 13.02
C ARG A 37 -11.27 11.19 14.19
N ASP A 38 -11.77 10.16 14.86
CA ASP A 38 -11.08 9.53 15.99
C ASP A 38 -9.78 8.85 15.55
N SER A 39 -9.79 8.10 14.44
CA SER A 39 -8.55 7.51 13.92
C SER A 39 -7.51 8.54 13.49
N ILE A 40 -7.94 9.72 13.00
CA ILE A 40 -7.02 10.81 12.65
C ILE A 40 -6.34 11.35 13.91
N LYS A 41 -7.08 11.51 15.02
CA LYS A 41 -6.48 11.94 16.31
C LYS A 41 -5.39 10.98 16.79
N GLU A 42 -5.55 9.69 16.53
CA GLU A 42 -4.58 8.67 16.92
C GLU A 42 -3.31 8.68 16.05
N ILE A 43 -3.40 8.99 14.75
CA ILE A 43 -2.27 8.81 13.81
C ILE A 43 -1.64 10.12 13.31
N ALA A 44 -2.35 11.25 13.37
CA ALA A 44 -1.93 12.48 12.69
C ALA A 44 -0.67 13.10 13.30
N GLU A 45 -0.48 13.01 14.62
CA GLU A 45 0.74 13.50 15.27
C GLU A 45 1.96 12.71 14.79
N THR A 46 1.88 11.38 14.82
CA THR A 46 2.92 10.48 14.28
C THR A 46 3.21 10.77 12.82
N ALA A 47 2.16 10.90 11.98
CA ALA A 47 2.32 11.22 10.56
C ALA A 47 2.99 12.58 10.34
N SER A 48 2.67 13.59 11.17
CA SER A 48 3.32 14.90 11.10
C SER A 48 4.79 14.81 11.46
N THR A 49 5.13 14.19 12.59
CA THR A 49 6.52 14.03 13.05
C THR A 49 7.38 13.35 11.99
N LEU A 50 6.92 12.23 11.44
CA LEU A 50 7.65 11.54 10.36
C LEU A 50 7.84 12.45 9.14
N ALA A 51 6.79 13.14 8.69
CA ALA A 51 6.86 14.02 7.53
C ALA A 51 7.77 15.25 7.78
N ARG A 52 7.90 15.73 9.01
CA ARG A 52 8.83 16.82 9.35
C ARG A 52 10.28 16.35 9.28
N GLU A 53 10.59 15.19 9.84
CA GLU A 53 11.92 14.59 9.79
C GLU A 53 12.35 14.23 8.35
N GLU A 54 11.40 13.87 7.49
CA GLU A 54 11.65 13.63 6.07
C GLU A 54 11.71 14.92 5.20
N GLY A 55 11.51 16.10 5.79
CA GLY A 55 11.48 17.38 5.07
C GLY A 55 10.22 17.61 4.21
N LEU A 56 9.20 16.75 4.35
CA LEU A 56 7.94 16.78 3.60
C LEU A 56 6.91 17.71 4.25
N THR A 57 7.21 19.01 4.29
CA THR A 57 6.40 20.02 5.01
C THR A 57 4.91 20.03 4.61
N ALA A 58 4.58 19.82 3.34
CA ALA A 58 3.19 19.78 2.88
C ALA A 58 2.41 18.58 3.45
N HIS A 59 3.06 17.43 3.61
CA HIS A 59 2.44 16.24 4.19
C HIS A 59 2.19 16.46 5.69
N ALA A 60 3.17 16.99 6.41
CA ALA A 60 3.02 17.33 7.84
C ALA A 60 1.86 18.30 8.08
N ARG A 61 1.82 19.41 7.34
CA ARG A 61 0.74 20.41 7.43
C ARG A 61 -0.63 19.83 7.12
N SER A 62 -0.72 18.89 6.18
CA SER A 62 -1.98 18.22 5.84
C SER A 62 -2.51 17.39 7.03
N ALA A 63 -1.62 16.71 7.76
CA ALA A 63 -1.98 15.97 8.97
C ALA A 63 -2.36 16.93 10.12
N GLU A 64 -1.52 17.94 10.39
CA GLU A 64 -1.73 18.97 11.43
C GLU A 64 -3.06 19.73 11.23
N PHE A 65 -3.41 20.07 9.98
CA PHE A 65 -4.66 20.78 9.68
C PHE A 65 -5.89 19.98 10.12
N ARG A 66 -5.85 18.66 10.00
CA ARG A 66 -6.96 17.77 10.36
C ARG A 66 -7.07 17.48 11.85
N LEU A 67 -6.02 17.76 12.64
CA LEU A 67 -6.10 17.76 14.11
C LEU A 67 -6.89 18.97 14.62
N ASN A 68 -6.79 20.10 13.92
CA ASN A 68 -7.35 21.38 14.34
C ASN A 68 -8.67 21.74 13.65
N SER A 69 -9.17 20.89 12.76
CA SER A 69 -10.44 21.11 12.06
C SER A 69 -11.60 20.53 12.89
N GLU A 70 -12.49 21.40 13.38
CA GLU A 70 -13.74 21.01 14.06
C GLU A 70 -14.61 20.04 13.24
#